data_AF-A0A0N4VYQ0-F1
#
_entry.id   AF-A0A0N4VYQ0-F1
#
_cell.length_a   1.000
_cell.length_b   1.000
_cell.length_c   1.000
_cell.angle_alpha   90.00
_cell.angle_beta   90.00
_cell.angle_gamma   90.00
#
_symmetry.space_group_name_H-M   'P 1'
#
loop_
_entity.id
_entity.type
_entity.pdbx_description
1 polymer ?
#
loop_
_entity_poly.entity_id
_entity_poly.type
_entity_poly.pdbx_seq_one_letter_code
_entity_poly.pdbx_strand_id
1 'polypeptide(L)'
;MSSVNGGVGETGDGLQSNDARSKSKVLAIAGCTNSGKTTLTKILCNKLMKGGATVHSIHQDEFFYTEDKVEKIYQEEGNEPAFFYDYDSITAVDRDGLINAIREVSTEAR
;
A
#
# COMPACT_ATOMS: atom_id res chain seq x y z
N MET A 1 -65.44 9.29 -32.58
CA MET A 1 -65.79 8.93 -31.18
C MET A 1 -65.65 7.41 -31.13
N SER A 2 -64.64 6.78 -30.53
CA SER A 2 -63.98 7.01 -29.24
C SER A 2 -62.48 6.63 -29.25
N SER A 3 -61.74 7.48 -28.54
CA SER A 3 -60.40 7.46 -27.94
C SER A 3 -59.29 6.43 -28.28
N VAL A 4 -58.12 7.04 -28.46
CA VAL A 4 -56.73 6.54 -28.47
C VAL A 4 -56.26 6.06 -27.08
N ASN A 5 -55.33 5.10 -27.07
CA ASN A 5 -54.23 4.87 -26.10
C ASN A 5 -53.30 3.82 -26.77
N GLY A 6 -52.02 4.02 -27.08
CA GLY A 6 -50.97 4.80 -26.42
C GLY A 6 -50.02 3.83 -25.72
N GLY A 7 -48.77 3.70 -26.18
CA GLY A 7 -47.74 2.93 -25.46
C GLY A 7 -46.59 2.39 -26.31
N VAL A 8 -45.67 3.29 -26.70
CA VAL A 8 -44.31 2.93 -27.09
C VAL A 8 -43.62 2.29 -25.88
N GLY A 9 -43.05 1.10 -26.06
CA GLY A 9 -42.26 0.41 -25.05
C GLY A 9 -40.82 0.25 -25.54
N GLU A 10 -40.09 1.36 -25.66
CA GLU A 10 -38.65 1.35 -25.45
C GLU A 10 -38.41 1.06 -23.97
N THR A 11 -37.59 0.07 -23.64
CA THR A 11 -36.84 -0.09 -22.37
C THR A 11 -36.23 -1.50 -22.40
N GLY A 12 -34.93 -1.69 -22.25
CA GLY A 12 -33.83 -0.76 -22.08
C GLY A 12 -32.56 -1.61 -22.12
N ASP A 13 -31.48 -0.99 -22.56
CA ASP A 13 -30.13 -1.48 -22.34
C ASP A 13 -29.97 -1.80 -20.85
N GLY A 14 -30.08 -3.08 -20.51
CA GLY A 14 -29.48 -3.64 -19.32
C GLY A 14 -27.98 -3.69 -19.52
N LEU A 15 -27.34 -2.54 -19.78
CA LEU A 15 -25.95 -2.35 -19.46
C LEU A 15 -25.91 -2.55 -17.95
N GLN A 16 -25.63 -3.78 -17.53
CA GLN A 16 -25.12 -4.03 -16.20
C GLN A 16 -23.84 -3.20 -16.15
N SER A 17 -23.97 -1.97 -15.70
CA SER A 17 -22.88 -1.22 -15.10
C SER A 17 -22.49 -2.08 -13.90
N ASN A 18 -21.67 -3.09 -14.16
CA ASN A 18 -20.62 -3.43 -13.24
C ASN A 18 -19.87 -2.12 -13.08
N ASP A 19 -20.30 -1.30 -12.12
CA ASP A 19 -19.51 -0.22 -11.58
C ASP A 19 -18.13 -0.84 -11.42
N ALA A 20 -17.22 -0.42 -12.30
CA ALA A 20 -15.86 -0.90 -12.31
C ALA A 20 -15.26 -0.30 -11.06
N ARG A 21 -15.55 -0.93 -9.91
CA ARG A 21 -15.10 -0.58 -8.59
C ARG A 21 -13.63 -0.28 -8.78
N SER A 22 -13.26 0.99 -8.68
CA SER A 22 -11.89 1.43 -8.93
C SER A 22 -11.04 0.75 -7.87
N LYS A 23 -10.50 -0.42 -8.23
CA LYS A 23 -9.67 -1.20 -7.32
C LYS A 23 -8.39 -0.39 -7.14
N SER A 24 -8.15 0.05 -5.91
CA SER A 24 -6.88 0.60 -5.47
C SER A 24 -5.75 -0.31 -5.94
N LYS A 25 -4.71 0.27 -6.54
CA LYS A 25 -3.54 -0.47 -7.02
C LYS A 25 -2.41 -0.31 -6.02
N VAL A 26 -1.80 -1.42 -5.64
CA VAL A 26 -0.61 -1.44 -4.78
C VAL A 26 0.62 -1.62 -5.65
N LEU A 27 1.62 -0.75 -5.48
CA LEU A 27 2.92 -0.85 -6.12
C LEU A 27 4.00 -0.95 -5.03
N ALA A 28 4.69 -2.08 -4.96
CA ALA A 28 5.81 -2.28 -4.05
C ALA A 28 7.12 -1.87 -4.70
N ILE A 29 7.97 -1.14 -3.96
CA ILE A 29 9.33 -0.75 -4.38
C ILE A 29 10.32 -1.39 -3.40
N ALA A 30 11.10 -2.36 -3.88
CA ALA A 30 12.06 -3.13 -3.10
C ALA A 30 13.50 -2.93 -3.61
N GLY A 31 14.48 -3.28 -2.78
CA GLY A 31 15.92 -3.11 -3.08
C GLY A 31 16.77 -2.91 -1.82
N CYS A 32 18.09 -2.91 -1.97
CA CYS A 32 19.03 -2.77 -0.86
C CYS A 32 18.95 -1.40 -0.17
N THR A 33 19.46 -1.30 1.06
CA THR A 33 19.62 -0.03 1.78
C THR A 33 20.47 0.94 0.94
N ASN A 34 20.08 2.21 0.93
CA ASN A 34 20.70 3.30 0.15
C ASN A 34 20.62 3.15 -1.40
N SER A 35 19.87 2.19 -1.95
CA SER A 35 19.71 2.04 -3.41
C SER A 35 18.82 3.11 -4.07
N GLY A 36 18.29 4.08 -3.30
CA GLY A 36 17.44 5.16 -3.80
C GLY A 36 15.94 4.87 -3.81
N LYS A 37 15.46 3.82 -3.10
CA LYS A 37 14.03 3.47 -3.00
C LYS A 37 13.16 4.66 -2.59
N THR A 38 13.47 5.29 -1.46
CA THR A 38 12.73 6.43 -0.90
C THR A 38 12.70 7.62 -1.88
N THR A 39 13.81 7.86 -2.58
CA THR A 39 13.89 8.91 -3.61
C THR A 39 12.98 8.60 -4.79
N LEU A 40 13.01 7.36 -5.30
CA LEU A 40 12.14 6.92 -6.39
C LEU A 40 10.66 7.04 -6.00
N THR A 41 10.28 6.56 -4.81
CA THR A 41 8.92 6.66 -4.27
C THR A 41 8.45 8.12 -4.26
N LYS A 42 9.24 9.03 -3.70
CA LYS A 42 8.88 10.46 -3.64
C LYS A 42 8.66 11.06 -5.02
N ILE A 43 9.54 10.77 -5.98
CA ILE A 43 9.40 11.26 -7.36
C ILE A 43 8.14 10.70 -8.02
N LEU A 44 7.87 9.40 -7.84
CA LEU A 44 6.71 8.73 -8.43
C LEU A 44 5.40 9.24 -7.85
N CYS A 45 5.29 9.35 -6.52
CA CYS A 45 4.13 9.94 -5.85
C CYS A 45 3.86 11.35 -6.37
N ASN A 46 4.88 12.20 -6.45
CA ASN A 46 4.74 13.56 -6.97
C ASN A 46 4.24 13.59 -8.43
N LYS A 47 4.74 12.70 -9.29
CA LYS A 47 4.31 12.63 -10.69
C LYS A 47 2.86 12.15 -10.82
N LEU A 48 2.48 11.12 -10.07
CA LEU A 48 1.12 10.57 -10.08
C LEU A 48 0.10 11.57 -9.52
N MET A 49 0.42 12.23 -8.41
CA MET A 49 -0.44 13.28 -7.84
C MET A 49 -0.61 14.46 -8.79
N LYS A 50 0.45 14.89 -9.49
CA LYS A 50 0.35 15.90 -10.56
C LYS A 50 -0.54 15.47 -11.73
N GLY A 51 -0.64 14.17 -11.98
CA GLY A 51 -1.55 13.57 -12.96
C GLY A 51 -3.00 13.41 -12.47
N GLY A 52 -3.32 13.88 -11.25
CA GLY A 52 -4.66 13.80 -10.67
C GLY A 52 -4.97 12.50 -9.93
N ALA A 53 -3.98 11.63 -9.69
CA ALA A 53 -4.18 10.43 -8.90
C ALA A 53 -4.05 10.70 -7.39
N THR A 54 -4.92 10.09 -6.59
CA THR A 54 -4.71 9.95 -5.14
C THR A 54 -3.64 8.89 -4.90
N VAL A 55 -2.60 9.24 -4.14
CA VAL A 55 -1.47 8.35 -3.86
C VAL A 55 -1.15 8.37 -2.38
N HIS A 56 -0.98 7.19 -1.81
CA HIS A 56 -0.51 6.99 -0.45
C HIS A 56 0.83 6.26 -0.49
N SER A 57 1.76 6.70 0.35
CA SER A 57 3.06 6.06 0.53
C SER A 57 3.10 5.44 1.93
N ILE A 58 3.40 4.15 2.01
CA ILE A 58 3.59 3.42 3.27
C ILE A 58 5.03 2.92 3.26
N HIS A 59 5.83 3.26 4.28
CA HIS A 59 7.23 2.86 4.38
C HIS A 59 7.37 1.70 5.36
N GLN A 60 8.05 0.61 4.97
CA GLN A 60 8.26 -0.55 5.87
C GLN A 60 8.98 -0.14 7.16
N ASP A 61 9.89 0.84 7.08
CA ASP A 61 10.65 1.32 8.25
C ASP A 61 9.76 1.86 9.38
N GLU A 62 8.53 2.28 9.09
CA GLU A 62 7.56 2.72 10.12
C GLU A 62 7.02 1.55 10.97
N PHE A 63 7.28 0.30 10.55
CA PHE A 63 6.79 -0.92 11.18
C PHE A 63 7.90 -1.76 11.79
N PHE A 64 9.12 -1.24 11.92
CA PHE A 64 10.14 -1.92 12.72
C PHE A 64 9.73 -1.94 14.20
N TYR A 65 9.95 -3.08 14.85
CA TYR A 65 9.80 -3.19 16.29
C TYR A 65 10.86 -2.35 17.01
N THR A 66 10.54 -1.96 18.25
CA THR A 66 11.48 -1.32 19.16
C THR A 66 12.57 -2.31 19.61
N GLU A 67 13.71 -1.77 20.04
CA GLU A 67 14.91 -2.54 20.41
C GLU A 67 14.66 -3.71 21.40
N ASP A 68 13.66 -3.61 22.27
CA ASP A 68 13.29 -4.66 23.23
C ASP A 68 12.71 -5.92 22.59
N LYS A 69 12.23 -5.83 21.35
CA LYS A 69 11.59 -6.92 20.59
C LYS A 69 12.43 -7.38 19.39
N VAL A 70 13.57 -6.75 19.14
CA VAL A 70 14.48 -7.08 18.04
C VAL A 70 15.59 -7.99 18.56
N GLU A 71 15.91 -9.03 17.80
CA GLU A 71 16.98 -9.96 18.16
C GLU A 71 18.34 -9.25 18.17
N LYS A 72 19.22 -9.69 19.06
CA LYS A 72 20.58 -9.19 19.17
C LYS A 72 21.53 -10.17 18.49
N ILE A 73 22.37 -9.65 17.60
CA ILE A 73 23.51 -10.39 17.07
C ILE A 73 24.73 -10.00 17.89
N TYR A 74 25.39 -11.01 18.45
CA TYR A 74 26.58 -10.86 19.26
C TYR A 74 27.81 -11.01 18.39
N GLN A 75 28.80 -10.15 18.61
CA GLN A 75 30.08 -10.24 17.93
C GLN A 75 30.88 -11.40 18.55
N GLU A 76 31.25 -12.40 17.74
CA GLU A 76 32.00 -13.56 18.23
C GLU A 76 33.49 -13.23 18.48
N GLU A 77 34.03 -12.20 17.84
CA GLU A 77 35.44 -11.81 17.92
C GLU A 77 35.61 -10.36 18.41
N GLY A 78 36.22 -10.21 19.58
CA GLY A 78 36.56 -8.93 20.19
C GLY A 78 37.04 -9.09 21.64
N ASN A 79 37.84 -8.14 22.13
CA ASN A 79 38.24 -8.10 23.55
C ASN A 79 37.08 -7.69 24.47
N GLU A 80 35.98 -7.16 23.92
CA GLU A 80 34.78 -6.80 24.66
C GLU A 80 33.52 -7.34 23.96
N PRO A 81 32.50 -7.79 24.73
CA PRO A 81 31.24 -8.25 24.17
C PRO A 81 30.48 -7.08 23.54
N ALA A 82 30.46 -7.02 22.21
CA ALA A 82 29.63 -6.10 21.45
C ALA A 82 28.40 -6.82 20.90
N PHE A 83 27.27 -6.11 20.82
CA PHE A 83 26.06 -6.60 20.14
C PHE A 83 25.45 -5.49 19.30
N PHE A 84 24.69 -5.90 18.29
CA PHE A 84 23.86 -5.02 17.50
C PHE A 84 22.45 -5.60 17.37
N TYR A 85 21.46 -4.74 17.14
CA TYR A 85 20.09 -5.16 16.88
C TYR A 85 19.93 -5.53 15.41
N ASP A 86 19.36 -6.69 15.15
CA ASP A 86 19.16 -7.22 13.80
C ASP A 86 17.90 -6.65 13.14
N TYR A 87 18.00 -5.45 12.61
CA TYR A 87 16.93 -4.84 11.81
C TYR A 87 16.88 -5.34 10.35
N ASP A 88 17.87 -6.13 9.91
CA ASP A 88 17.86 -6.74 8.57
C ASP A 88 16.99 -8.00 8.54
N SER A 89 16.72 -8.61 9.70
CA SER A 89 15.81 -9.74 9.81
C SER A 89 14.35 -9.39 9.53
N ILE A 90 13.67 -10.30 8.85
CA ILE A 90 12.23 -10.25 8.61
C ILE A 90 11.39 -10.43 9.90
N THR A 91 12.01 -10.81 11.01
CA THR A 91 11.36 -10.90 12.33
C THR A 91 11.34 -9.56 13.05
N ALA A 92 12.15 -8.58 12.62
CA ALA A 92 12.20 -7.24 13.21
C ALA A 92 11.03 -6.34 12.79
N VAL A 93 10.14 -6.80 11.90
CA VAL A 93 9.06 -6.00 11.31
C VAL A 93 7.69 -6.50 11.76
N ASP A 94 6.83 -5.58 12.20
CA ASP A 94 5.41 -5.81 12.41
C ASP A 94 4.67 -5.99 11.08
N ARG A 95 4.63 -7.24 10.62
CA ARG A 95 3.99 -7.61 9.35
C ARG A 95 2.50 -7.39 9.38
N ASP A 96 1.85 -7.67 10.50
CA ASP A 96 0.40 -7.53 10.61
C ASP A 96 0.01 -6.05 10.61
N GLY A 97 0.76 -5.21 11.33
CA GLY A 97 0.62 -3.76 11.28
C GLY A 97 0.77 -3.22 9.85
N LEU A 98 1.82 -3.64 9.13
CA LEU A 98 2.05 -3.23 7.75
C LEU A 98 0.92 -3.66 6.80
N ILE A 99 0.46 -4.92 6.90
CA ILE A 99 -0.64 -5.43 6.08
C ILE A 99 -1.94 -4.67 6.35
N ASN A 100 -2.22 -4.36 7.62
CA ASN A 100 -3.42 -3.62 8.00
C ASN A 100 -3.39 -2.18 7.48
N ALA A 101 -2.25 -1.47 7.59
CA ALA A 101 -2.09 -0.14 7.02
C ALA A 101 -2.34 -0.11 5.49
N ILE A 102 -1.85 -1.12 4.76
CA ILE A 102 -2.12 -1.25 3.32
C ILE A 102 -3.62 -1.46 3.05
N ARG A 103 -4.30 -2.28 3.86
CA ARG A 103 -5.72 -2.58 3.70
C ARG A 103 -6.60 -1.35 3.97
N GLU A 104 -6.33 -0.62 5.05
CA GLU A 104 -7.08 0.58 5.44
C GLU A 104 -7.11 1.59 4.29
N VAL A 105 -5.93 1.97 3.80
CA VAL A 105 -5.77 2.89 2.67
C VAL A 105 -6.43 2.36 1.39
N SER A 106 -6.36 1.05 1.15
CA SER A 106 -6.99 0.44 -0.03
C SER A 106 -8.52 0.48 0.02
N THR A 107 -9.11 0.58 1.22
CA THR A 107 -10.56 0.67 1.42
C THR A 107 -11.10 2.09 1.49
N GLU A 108 -10.26 3.07 1.87
CA GLU A 108 -10.62 4.48 2.02
C GLU A 108 -10.62 5.29 0.71
N ALA A 109 -10.07 4.75 -0.38
CA ALA A 109 -10.08 5.40 -1.71
C ALA A 109 -11.49 5.38 -2.35
N ARG A 110 -12.45 6.06 -1.70
CA ARG A 110 -13.83 6.29 -2.12
C ARG A 110 -14.10 7.77 -2.32
#